data_AF-A0A2M7SQU9-F1
#
_entry.id   AF-A0A2M7SQU9-F1
#
_cell.length_a   1.000
_cell.length_b   1.000
_cell.length_c   1.000
_cell.angle_alpha   90.00
_cell.angle_beta   90.00
_cell.angle_gamma   90.00
#
_symmetry.space_group_name_H-M   'P 1'
#
loop_
_entity.id
_entity.type
_entity.pdbx_description
1 polymer ?
#
loop_
_entity_poly.entity_id
_entity_poly.type
_entity_poly.pdbx_seq_one_letter_code
_entity_poly.pdbx_strand_id
1 'polypeptide(L)'
;MLAFVPYDVGVPWVLIAAAAVFSVGAAIVLTLIISVVESIVMLLLKWDKFGRSLWASLLMNVTSTIFGGVLIALGLFGGSYIWLAVAFVLSVLIEGGVLMLMKRGAARQNWIVSLIANLVSYLFILLPFVWLNA
;
A
#
# COMPACT_ATOMS: atom_id res chain seq x y z
N MET A 1 22.28 50.93 -3.58
CA MET A 1 21.07 50.49 -4.32
C MET A 1 20.87 49.02 -3.95
N LEU A 2 19.96 48.72 -3.01
CA LEU A 2 19.69 47.34 -2.60
C LEU A 2 18.80 46.71 -3.67
N ALA A 3 19.29 45.70 -4.37
CA ALA A 3 18.50 44.92 -5.30
C ALA A 3 17.44 44.15 -4.51
N PHE A 4 16.17 44.48 -4.71
CA PHE A 4 15.04 43.66 -4.30
C PHE A 4 15.16 42.35 -5.07
N VAL A 5 15.56 41.26 -4.41
CA VAL A 5 15.39 39.91 -4.97
C VAL A 5 13.93 39.57 -4.73
N PRO A 6 13.07 39.53 -5.77
CA PRO A 6 11.70 39.08 -5.56
C PRO A 6 11.79 37.62 -5.10
N TYR A 7 11.31 37.35 -3.88
CA TYR A 7 11.08 35.99 -3.42
C TYR A 7 10.12 35.36 -4.45
N ASP A 8 10.64 34.48 -5.29
CA ASP A 8 9.87 33.79 -6.30
C ASP A 8 8.89 32.86 -5.58
N VAL A 9 7.69 33.39 -5.30
CA VAL A 9 6.59 32.65 -4.69
C VAL A 9 6.17 31.45 -5.54
N GLY A 10 6.58 31.37 -6.82
CA GLY A 10 6.30 30.25 -7.71
C GLY A 10 7.18 29.02 -7.46
N VAL A 11 8.45 29.21 -7.08
CA VAL A 11 9.40 28.10 -6.89
C VAL A 11 8.94 27.10 -5.81
N PRO A 12 8.45 27.51 -4.63
CA PRO A 12 7.92 26.57 -3.64
C PRO A 12 6.73 25.74 -4.15
N TRP A 13 5.79 26.35 -4.87
CA TRP A 13 4.61 25.63 -5.38
C TRP A 13 4.95 24.62 -6.47
N VAL A 14 5.89 24.95 -7.36
CA VAL A 14 6.36 24.03 -8.40
C VAL A 14 7.06 22.83 -7.77
N LEU A 15 7.87 23.04 -6.73
CA LEU A 15 8.54 21.95 -6.01
C LEU A 15 7.55 21.06 -5.24
N ILE A 16 6.53 21.65 -4.60
CA ILE A 16 5.46 20.90 -3.92
C ILE A 16 4.67 20.06 -4.93
N ALA A 17 4.27 20.65 -6.06
CA ALA A 17 3.53 19.96 -7.10
C ALA A 17 4.35 18.81 -7.72
N ALA A 18 5.63 19.04 -8.01
CA ALA A 18 6.53 18.00 -8.50
C ALA A 18 6.68 16.87 -7.48
N ALA A 19 6.93 17.19 -6.21
CA ALA A 19 7.05 16.18 -5.15
C ALA A 19 5.76 15.36 -4.97
N ALA A 20 4.59 16.00 -5.08
CA ALA A 20 3.29 15.32 -5.04
C ALA A 20 3.09 14.38 -6.25
N VAL A 21 3.46 14.81 -7.46
CA VAL A 21 3.35 13.97 -8.67
C VAL A 21 4.28 12.75 -8.57
N PHE A 22 5.52 12.94 -8.13
CA PHE A 22 6.47 11.84 -7.95
C PHE A 22 6.01 10.87 -6.85
N SER A 23 5.47 11.36 -5.73
CA SER A 23 5.01 10.49 -4.64
C SER A 23 3.77 9.69 -5.02
N VAL A 24 2.81 10.31 -5.72
CA VAL A 24 1.64 9.60 -6.26
C VAL A 24 2.05 8.57 -7.31
N GLY A 25 2.96 8.93 -8.23
CA GLY A 25 3.48 8.00 -9.22
C GLY A 25 4.16 6.79 -8.58
N ALA A 26 5.00 7.02 -7.58
CA ALA A 26 5.65 5.95 -6.82
C ALA A 26 4.62 5.04 -6.10
N ALA A 27 3.58 5.63 -5.48
CA ALA A 27 2.53 4.87 -4.82
C ALA A 27 1.74 3.99 -5.81
N ILE A 28 1.43 4.51 -7.00
CA ILE A 28 0.74 3.74 -8.06
C ILE A 28 1.61 2.56 -8.50
N VAL A 29 2.88 2.81 -8.81
CA VAL A 29 3.81 1.75 -9.25
C VAL A 29 3.95 0.68 -8.17
N LEU A 30 4.14 1.09 -6.92
CA LEU A 30 4.25 0.17 -5.80
C LEU A 30 2.98 -0.66 -5.62
N THR A 31 1.81 -0.03 -5.70
CA THR A 31 0.49 -0.70 -5.63
C THR A 31 0.37 -1.78 -6.72
N LEU A 32 0.78 -1.47 -7.95
CA LEU A 32 0.73 -2.44 -9.06
C LEU A 32 1.69 -3.61 -8.84
N ILE A 33 2.92 -3.35 -8.38
CA ILE A 33 3.90 -4.40 -8.08
C ILE A 33 3.38 -5.32 -6.98
N ILE A 34 2.92 -4.75 -5.86
CA ILE A 34 2.34 -5.51 -4.75
C ILE A 34 1.15 -6.32 -5.23
N SER A 35 0.29 -5.73 -6.07
CA SER A 35 -0.89 -6.42 -6.58
C SER A 35 -0.55 -7.66 -7.41
N VAL A 36 0.53 -7.60 -8.17
CA VAL A 36 1.05 -8.77 -8.91
C VAL A 36 1.58 -9.82 -7.94
N VAL A 37 2.40 -9.43 -6.95
CA VAL A 37 2.96 -10.35 -5.95
C VAL A 37 1.85 -11.09 -5.20
N GLU A 38 0.86 -10.37 -4.70
CA GLU A 38 -0.27 -10.98 -3.98
C GLU A 38 -1.13 -11.84 -4.87
N SER A 39 -1.36 -11.45 -6.13
CA SER A 39 -2.08 -12.31 -7.07
C SER A 39 -1.38 -13.66 -7.26
N ILE A 40 -0.05 -13.68 -7.28
CA ILE A 40 0.76 -14.90 -7.34
C ILE A 40 0.59 -15.71 -6.05
N VAL A 41 0.66 -15.07 -4.87
CA VAL A 41 0.43 -15.74 -3.58
C VAL A 41 -0.96 -16.38 -3.53
N MET A 42 -2.00 -15.66 -3.94
CA MET A 42 -3.37 -16.16 -4.00
C MET A 42 -3.51 -17.36 -4.94
N LEU A 43 -2.78 -17.38 -6.07
CA LEU A 43 -2.73 -18.52 -6.99
C LEU A 43 -2.03 -19.73 -6.38
N LEU A 44 -0.90 -19.51 -5.70
CA LEU A 44 -0.16 -20.57 -5.00
C LEU A 44 -1.03 -21.19 -3.90
N LEU A 45 -1.86 -20.37 -3.24
CA LEU A 45 -2.84 -20.80 -2.24
C LEU A 45 -4.14 -21.34 -2.86
N LYS A 46 -4.20 -21.49 -4.18
CA LYS A 46 -5.34 -22.02 -4.95
C LYS A 46 -6.65 -21.29 -4.66
N TRP A 47 -6.60 -19.98 -4.42
CA TRP A 47 -7.80 -19.19 -4.16
C TRP A 47 -8.68 -19.05 -5.41
N ASP A 48 -8.08 -18.78 -6.57
CA ASP A 48 -8.79 -18.62 -7.84
C ASP A 48 -7.85 -18.66 -9.07
N LYS A 49 -8.37 -18.38 -10.26
CA LYS A 49 -7.64 -18.10 -11.51
C LYS A 49 -6.91 -16.76 -11.44
N PHE A 50 -5.87 -16.61 -12.26
CA PHE A 50 -4.97 -15.44 -12.22
C PHE A 50 -5.70 -14.10 -12.36
N GLY A 51 -6.51 -13.92 -13.41
CA GLY A 51 -7.16 -12.63 -13.65
C GLY A 51 -8.09 -12.17 -12.51
N ARG A 52 -8.75 -13.10 -11.83
CA ARG A 52 -9.62 -12.77 -10.70
C ARG A 52 -8.83 -12.54 -9.40
N SER A 53 -7.71 -13.25 -9.22
CA SER A 53 -6.77 -13.00 -8.12
C SER A 53 -6.10 -11.62 -8.28
N LEU A 54 -5.73 -11.24 -9.50
CA LEU A 54 -5.18 -9.92 -9.80
C LEU A 54 -6.21 -8.82 -9.54
N TRP A 55 -7.46 -8.99 -9.97
CA TRP A 55 -8.52 -8.02 -9.69
C TRP A 55 -8.81 -7.90 -8.19
N ALA A 56 -8.88 -9.03 -7.47
CA ALA A 56 -9.08 -9.04 -6.03
C ALA A 56 -7.93 -8.31 -5.32
N SER A 57 -6.68 -8.60 -5.68
CA SER A 57 -5.51 -7.95 -5.10
C SER A 57 -5.42 -6.46 -5.43
N LEU A 58 -5.75 -6.03 -6.66
CA LEU A 58 -5.84 -4.61 -6.99
C LEU A 58 -6.87 -3.90 -6.10
N LEU A 59 -8.05 -4.51 -5.94
CA LEU A 59 -9.13 -3.92 -5.12
C LEU A 59 -8.73 -3.86 -3.64
N MET A 60 -8.10 -4.91 -3.14
CA MET A 60 -7.52 -5.00 -1.80
C MET A 60 -6.51 -3.88 -1.55
N ASN A 61 -5.47 -3.76 -2.38
CA ASN A 61 -4.42 -2.76 -2.24
C ASN A 61 -4.94 -1.33 -2.40
N VAL A 62 -5.84 -1.08 -3.36
CA VAL A 62 -6.45 0.25 -3.52
C VAL A 62 -7.28 0.61 -2.27
N THR A 63 -8.04 -0.34 -1.74
CA THR A 63 -8.84 -0.12 -0.53
C THR A 63 -7.92 0.18 0.66
N SER A 64 -6.90 -0.65 0.91
CA SER A 64 -5.92 -0.43 1.98
C SER A 64 -5.19 0.91 1.82
N THR A 65 -4.85 1.31 0.58
CA THR A 65 -4.20 2.61 0.30
C THR A 65 -5.11 3.79 0.62
N ILE A 66 -6.41 3.72 0.26
CA ILE A 66 -7.39 4.77 0.58
C ILE A 66 -7.55 4.89 2.09
N PHE A 67 -7.77 3.77 2.79
CA PHE A 67 -7.92 3.78 4.25
C PHE A 67 -6.64 4.28 4.94
N GLY A 68 -5.47 3.79 4.53
CA GLY A 68 -4.18 4.26 5.04
C GLY A 68 -3.98 5.75 4.81
N GLY A 69 -4.28 6.24 3.61
CA GLY A 69 -4.19 7.66 3.26
C GLY A 69 -5.11 8.54 4.11
N VAL A 70 -6.36 8.11 4.36
CA VAL A 70 -7.30 8.81 5.25
C VAL A 70 -6.76 8.88 6.67
N LEU A 71 -6.27 7.75 7.22
CA LEU A 71 -5.72 7.71 8.57
C LEU A 71 -4.48 8.60 8.72
N ILE A 72 -3.59 8.64 7.71
CA ILE A 72 -2.44 9.55 7.67
C ILE A 72 -2.92 11.00 7.63
N ALA A 73 -3.89 11.34 6.77
CA ALA A 73 -4.42 12.69 6.64
C ALA A 73 -5.09 13.20 7.92
N LEU A 74 -5.70 12.30 8.70
CA LEU A 74 -6.27 12.60 10.01
C LEU A 74 -5.21 12.69 11.13
N GLY A 75 -3.93 12.47 10.82
CA GLY A 75 -2.84 12.50 11.79
C GLY A 75 -2.89 11.35 12.79
N LEU A 76 -3.57 10.25 12.43
CA LEU A 76 -3.75 9.11 13.33
C LEU A 76 -2.51 8.22 13.38
N PHE A 77 -1.59 8.32 12.43
CA PHE A 77 -0.30 7.63 12.47
C PHE A 77 0.78 8.56 13.07
N GLY A 78 1.41 8.13 14.15
CA GLY A 78 2.58 8.79 14.73
C GLY A 78 3.90 8.20 14.21
N GLY A 79 5.03 8.83 14.56
CA GLY A 79 6.38 8.39 14.14
C GLY A 79 6.96 7.16 14.85
N SER A 80 6.13 6.38 15.56
CA SER A 80 6.56 5.19 16.32
C SER A 80 6.42 3.91 15.49
N TYR A 81 7.33 2.96 15.66
CA TYR A 81 7.29 1.64 15.01
C TYR A 81 6.01 0.84 15.33
N ILE A 82 5.30 1.15 16.42
CA ILE A 82 3.99 0.55 16.74
C ILE A 82 3.00 0.75 15.58
N TRP A 83 3.09 1.87 14.86
CA TRP A 83 2.20 2.17 13.76
C TRP A 83 2.39 1.27 12.54
N LEU A 84 3.57 0.68 12.37
CA LEU A 84 3.80 -0.35 11.34
C LEU A 84 3.00 -1.62 11.65
N ALA A 85 2.99 -2.05 12.90
CA ALA A 85 2.22 -3.21 13.33
C ALA A 85 0.70 -2.94 13.19
N VAL A 86 0.25 -1.73 13.56
CA VAL A 86 -1.16 -1.33 13.39
C VAL A 86 -1.54 -1.29 11.91
N ALA A 87 -0.71 -0.70 11.05
CA ALA A 87 -0.93 -0.65 9.61
C ALA A 87 -0.98 -2.06 8.99
N PHE A 88 -0.09 -2.96 9.41
CA PHE A 88 -0.11 -4.36 8.99
C PHE A 88 -1.42 -5.06 9.35
N VAL A 89 -1.83 -4.96 10.62
CA VAL A 89 -3.09 -5.57 11.09
C VAL A 89 -4.29 -4.99 10.35
N LEU A 90 -4.34 -3.67 10.18
CA LEU A 90 -5.42 -3.01 9.42
C LEU A 90 -5.46 -3.50 7.97
N SER A 91 -4.32 -3.66 7.31
CA SER A 91 -4.27 -4.18 5.94
C SER A 91 -4.84 -5.60 5.87
N VAL A 92 -4.43 -6.50 6.76
CA VAL A 92 -4.98 -7.86 6.84
C VAL A 92 -6.51 -7.85 7.09
N LEU A 93 -7.00 -6.95 7.95
CA LEU A 93 -8.43 -6.82 8.22
C LEU A 93 -9.22 -6.33 6.99
N ILE A 94 -8.72 -5.31 6.31
CA ILE A 94 -9.34 -4.74 5.12
C ILE A 94 -9.38 -5.78 4.00
N GLU A 95 -8.25 -6.43 3.74
CA GLU A 95 -8.11 -7.41 2.67
C GLU A 95 -8.91 -8.68 2.93
N GLY A 96 -8.84 -9.22 4.15
CA GLY A 96 -9.69 -10.33 4.57
C GLY A 96 -11.18 -9.98 4.41
N GLY A 97 -11.57 -8.76 4.79
CA GLY A 97 -12.89 -8.20 4.57
C GLY A 97 -13.31 -8.19 3.10
N VAL A 98 -12.46 -7.66 2.24
CA VAL A 98 -12.68 -7.61 0.78
C VAL A 98 -12.86 -9.02 0.21
N LEU A 99 -11.99 -9.97 0.53
CA LEU A 99 -12.10 -11.34 0.04
C LEU A 99 -13.39 -12.04 0.51
N MET A 100 -13.83 -11.77 1.74
CA MET A 100 -15.12 -12.26 2.23
C MET A 100 -16.30 -11.68 1.43
N LEU A 101 -16.27 -10.38 1.08
CA LEU A 101 -17.30 -9.74 0.27
C LEU A 101 -17.35 -10.30 -1.16
N MET A 102 -16.22 -10.79 -1.69
CA MET A 102 -16.16 -11.46 -2.99
C MET A 102 -16.74 -12.89 -2.99
N LYS A 103 -17.24 -13.37 -1.83
CA LYS A 103 -17.98 -14.64 -1.64
C LYS A 103 -17.29 -15.87 -2.25
N ARG A 104 -15.98 -16.03 -2.03
CA ARG A 104 -15.25 -17.24 -2.44
C ARG A 104 -14.63 -17.96 -1.25
N GLY A 105 -14.81 -19.28 -1.23
CA GLY A 105 -14.25 -20.15 -0.20
C GLY A 105 -14.87 -19.97 1.20
N ALA A 106 -14.35 -20.74 2.15
CA ALA A 106 -14.71 -20.58 3.56
C ALA A 106 -14.06 -19.31 4.13
N ALA A 107 -14.73 -18.63 5.06
CA ALA A 107 -14.20 -17.41 5.70
C ALA A 107 -12.78 -17.61 6.25
N ARG A 108 -12.51 -18.76 6.88
CA ARG A 108 -11.18 -19.13 7.37
C ARG A 108 -10.11 -19.12 6.28
N GLN A 109 -10.44 -19.59 5.07
CA GLN A 109 -9.49 -19.61 3.95
C GLN A 109 -9.16 -18.19 3.49
N ASN A 110 -10.16 -17.29 3.41
CA ASN A 110 -9.94 -15.90 3.02
C ASN A 110 -9.05 -15.15 4.02
N TRP A 111 -9.22 -15.39 5.32
CA TRP A 111 -8.35 -14.83 6.35
C TRP A 111 -6.92 -15.32 6.23
N ILE A 112 -6.71 -16.63 6.01
CA ILE A 112 -5.37 -17.20 5.83
C ILE A 112 -4.71 -16.63 4.56
N VAL A 113 -5.46 -16.53 3.47
CA VAL A 113 -4.95 -15.98 2.20
C VAL A 113 -4.54 -14.53 2.35
N SER A 114 -5.39 -13.69 2.97
CA SER A 114 -5.08 -12.29 3.22
C SER A 114 -3.86 -12.12 4.14
N LEU A 115 -3.76 -12.90 5.21
CA LEU A 115 -2.61 -12.86 6.13
C LEU A 115 -1.30 -13.18 5.40
N ILE A 116 -1.29 -14.26 4.59
CA ILE A 116 -0.08 -14.69 3.88
C ILE A 116 0.27 -13.70 2.76
N ALA A 117 -0.73 -13.21 2.01
CA ALA A 117 -0.52 -12.21 0.97
C ALA A 117 0.14 -10.94 1.55
N ASN A 118 -0.44 -10.39 2.63
CA ASN A 118 0.15 -9.24 3.33
C ASN A 118 1.56 -9.51 3.84
N LEU A 119 1.78 -10.67 4.48
CA LEU A 119 3.09 -11.01 5.03
C LEU A 119 4.15 -11.05 3.93
N VAL A 120 3.83 -11.67 2.78
CA VAL A 120 4.73 -11.74 1.63
C VAL A 120 4.97 -10.35 1.05
N SER A 121 3.93 -9.51 0.90
CA SER A 121 4.05 -8.12 0.45
C SER A 121 4.95 -7.29 1.37
N TYR A 122 4.75 -7.38 2.68
CA TYR A 122 5.57 -6.64 3.65
C TYR A 122 7.03 -7.11 3.65
N LEU A 123 7.28 -8.42 3.56
CA LEU A 123 8.64 -8.94 3.43
C LEU A 123 9.29 -8.48 2.13
N PHE A 124 8.55 -8.46 1.03
CA PHE A 124 9.04 -7.99 -0.27
C PHE A 124 9.44 -6.50 -0.24
N ILE A 125 8.71 -5.68 0.52
CA ILE A 125 9.02 -4.25 0.69
C ILE A 125 10.19 -4.03 1.67
N LEU A 126 10.18 -4.74 2.81
CA LEU A 126 11.14 -4.51 3.90
C LEU A 126 12.52 -5.11 3.62
N LEU A 127 12.62 -6.26 2.94
CA LEU A 127 13.91 -6.92 2.71
C LEU A 127 14.91 -6.05 1.93
N PRO A 128 14.54 -5.44 0.78
CA PRO A 128 15.44 -4.52 0.07
C PRO A 128 15.84 -3.33 0.95
N PHE A 129 14.89 -2.80 1.74
CA PHE A 129 15.16 -1.67 2.62
C PHE A 129 16.20 -2.03 3.69
N VAL A 130 16.06 -3.17 4.36
CA VAL A 130 17.02 -3.62 5.37
C VAL A 130 18.39 -3.91 4.73
N TRP A 131 18.41 -4.59 3.59
CA TRP A 131 19.67 -4.96 2.91
C TRP A 131 20.46 -3.74 2.41
N LEU A 132 19.79 -2.69 1.94
CA LEU A 132 20.45 -1.46 1.49
C LEU A 132 20.96 -0.57 2.64
N ASN A 133 20.52 -0.82 3.88
CA ASN A 133 20.89 -0.03 5.07
C ASN A 133 21.73 -0.83 6.09
N ALA A 134 22.15 -2.05 5.75
CA ALA A 134 23.02 -2.90 6.56
C ALA A 134 24.47 -2.82 6.07
#